data_AF-A0A8E2DGZ6-F1
#
_entry.id   AF-A0A8E2DGZ6-F1
#
_cell.length_a   1.000
_cell.length_b   1.000
_cell.length_c   1.000
_cell.angle_alpha   90.00
_cell.angle_beta   90.00
_cell.angle_gamma   90.00
#
_symmetry.space_group_name_H-M   'P 1'
#
loop_
_entity.id
_entity.type
_entity.pdbx_description
1 polymer ?
#
loop_
_entity_poly.entity_id
_entity_poly.type
_entity_poly.pdbx_seq_one_letter_code
_entity_poly.pdbx_strand_id
1 'polypeptide(L)' 'LLCTLPPTCHPPHNHPTPLADTHALEAHYATYHAHVCEERGCGCVFPDARLLELHQTECHDPLAAVRKDRGERIV' A
#
# COMPACT_ATOMS: atom_id res chain seq x y z
N LEU A 1 -14.25 -16.91 -6.54
CA LEU A 1 -14.14 -15.51 -6.04
C LEU A 1 -13.39 -14.66 -7.06
N LEU A 2 -13.56 -13.34 -7.05
CA LEU A 2 -12.88 -12.44 -8.00
C LEU A 2 -12.27 -11.28 -7.22
N CYS A 3 -10.96 -11.06 -7.37
CA CYS A 3 -10.33 -9.85 -6.87
C CYS A 3 -10.42 -8.76 -7.95
N THR A 4 -10.94 -7.58 -7.60
CA THR A 4 -11.00 -6.40 -8.49
C THR A 4 -10.27 -5.19 -7.90
N LEU A 5 -9.43 -5.42 -6.88
CA LEU A 5 -8.81 -4.35 -6.11
C LEU A 5 -7.62 -3.75 -6.87
N PRO A 6 -7.51 -2.41 -6.91
CA PRO A 6 -6.27 -1.79 -7.34
C PRO A 6 -5.14 -2.17 -6.35
N PRO A 7 -3.88 -2.09 -6.78
CA PRO A 7 -3.39 -1.66 -8.09
C PRO A 7 -3.33 -2.80 -9.11
N THR A 8 -3.29 -4.07 -8.68
CA THR A 8 -2.95 -5.23 -9.53
C THR A 8 -4.14 -5.97 -10.13
N CYS A 9 -5.37 -5.74 -9.67
CA CYS A 9 -6.55 -6.47 -10.13
C CYS A 9 -7.66 -5.55 -10.67
N HIS A 10 -7.35 -4.29 -10.97
CA HIS A 10 -8.34 -3.28 -11.39
C HIS A 10 -8.18 -2.86 -12.88
N PRO A 11 -9.25 -2.89 -13.69
CA PRO A 11 -9.24 -2.38 -15.07
C PRO A 11 -9.13 -0.84 -15.10
N PRO A 12 -8.60 -0.22 -16.18
CA PRO A 12 -8.27 -0.80 -17.49
C PRO A 12 -6.84 -1.35 -17.60
N HIS A 13 -5.97 -1.05 -16.64
CA HIS A 13 -4.55 -1.41 -16.72
C HIS A 13 -4.29 -2.85 -16.30
N ASN A 14 -5.09 -3.38 -15.38
CA ASN A 14 -4.95 -4.74 -14.88
C ASN A 14 -6.28 -5.50 -14.94
N HIS A 15 -6.21 -6.82 -14.97
CA HIS A 15 -7.40 -7.66 -15.08
C HIS A 15 -7.80 -8.22 -13.70
N PRO A 16 -9.10 -8.35 -13.41
CA PRO A 16 -9.56 -9.03 -12.21
C PRO A 16 -9.03 -10.46 -12.13
N THR A 17 -8.48 -10.84 -10.98
CA THR A 17 -7.92 -12.19 -10.79
C THR A 17 -9.01 -13.14 -10.28
N PRO A 18 -9.38 -14.17 -11.03
CA PRO A 18 -10.29 -15.21 -10.54
C PRO A 18 -9.55 -16.10 -9.56
N LEU A 19 -10.16 -16.32 -8.40
CA LEU A 19 -9.63 -17.08 -7.28
C LEU A 19 -10.57 -18.25 -6.98
N ALA A 20 -10.00 -19.42 -6.71
CA ALA A 20 -10.78 -20.64 -6.48
C ALA A 20 -11.66 -20.52 -5.22
N ASP A 21 -11.06 -20.14 -4.09
CA ASP A 21 -11.70 -20.17 -2.76
C ASP A 21 -11.30 -18.96 -1.90
N THR A 22 -11.92 -18.81 -0.74
CA THR A 22 -11.62 -17.74 0.23
C THR A 22 -10.18 -17.76 0.72
N HIS A 23 -9.62 -18.95 0.99
CA HIS A 23 -8.21 -19.08 1.39
C HIS A 23 -7.25 -18.59 0.29
N ALA A 24 -7.57 -18.84 -0.98
CA ALA A 24 -6.78 -18.32 -2.09
C ALA A 24 -6.87 -16.78 -2.18
N LEU A 25 -8.04 -16.21 -1.86
CA LEU A 25 -8.23 -14.76 -1.78
C LEU A 25 -7.42 -14.14 -0.63
N GLU A 26 -7.40 -14.76 0.54
CA GLU A 26 -6.60 -14.27 1.67
C GLU A 26 -5.10 -14.29 1.37
N ALA A 27 -4.60 -15.39 0.81
CA ALA A 27 -3.19 -15.50 0.40
C ALA A 27 -2.82 -14.49 -0.71
N HIS A 28 -3.72 -14.30 -1.70
CA HIS A 28 -3.57 -13.29 -2.74
C HIS A 28 -3.53 -11.88 -2.14
N TYR A 29 -4.46 -11.57 -1.23
CA TYR A 29 -4.53 -10.28 -0.56
C TYR A 29 -3.27 -10.01 0.26
N ALA A 30 -2.82 -10.99 1.06
CA ALA A 30 -1.60 -10.90 1.85
C ALA A 30 -0.36 -10.57 1.02
N THR A 31 -0.31 -11.07 -0.23
CA THR A 31 0.85 -10.93 -1.11
C THR A 31 0.80 -9.66 -1.97
N TYR A 32 -0.37 -9.33 -2.51
CA TYR A 32 -0.51 -8.29 -3.54
C TYR A 32 -1.20 -7.01 -3.07
N HIS A 33 -1.93 -7.06 -1.95
CA HIS A 33 -2.76 -5.94 -1.48
C HIS A 33 -2.54 -5.57 -0.01
N ALA A 34 -1.85 -6.38 0.80
CA ALA A 34 -1.66 -6.10 2.22
C ALA A 34 -0.80 -4.87 2.50
N HIS A 35 0.12 -4.55 1.60
CA HIS A 35 1.07 -3.45 1.75
C HIS A 35 1.06 -2.54 0.52
N VAL A 36 -0.14 -2.11 0.13
CA VAL A 36 -0.36 -1.16 -0.97
C VAL A 36 -0.49 0.27 -0.46
N CYS A 37 0.13 1.20 -1.17
CA CYS A 37 -0.10 2.62 -0.95
C CYS A 37 -1.43 3.04 -1.59
N GLU A 38 -2.39 3.42 -0.75
CA GLU A 38 -3.72 3.90 -1.16
C GLU A 38 -3.74 5.42 -1.48
N GLU A 39 -2.57 6.07 -1.46
CA GLU A 39 -2.45 7.50 -1.81
C GLU A 39 -2.82 7.73 -3.28
N ARG A 40 -3.46 8.88 -3.55
CA ARG A 40 -4.02 9.20 -4.86
C ARG A 40 -2.91 9.32 -5.90
N GLY A 41 -2.81 8.31 -6.78
CA GLY A 41 -1.86 8.27 -7.89
C GLY A 41 -0.56 7.51 -7.62
N CYS A 42 -0.40 6.89 -6.46
CA CYS A 42 0.79 6.09 -6.16
C CYS A 42 0.61 4.62 -6.53
N GLY A 43 -0.30 3.91 -5.85
CA GLY A 43 -0.57 2.49 -6.12
C GLY A 43 0.67 1.59 -5.99
N CYS A 44 1.72 2.01 -5.28
CA CYS A 44 2.92 1.20 -5.07
C CYS A 44 2.61 0.04 -4.11
N VAL A 45 3.06 -1.17 -4.48
CA VAL A 45 2.97 -2.38 -3.67
C VAL A 45 4.32 -2.62 -3.02
N PHE A 46 4.33 -2.88 -1.71
CA PHE A 46 5.54 -3.18 -0.95
C PHE A 46 5.52 -4.62 -0.41
N PRO A 47 6.68 -5.24 -0.17
CA PRO A 47 6.75 -6.57 0.43
C PRO A 47 6.51 -6.57 1.95
N ASP A 48 6.68 -5.41 2.61
CA ASP A 48 6.57 -5.29 4.06
C ASP A 48 5.80 -4.02 4.47
N ALA A 49 5.03 -4.12 5.56
CA ALA A 49 4.33 -2.98 6.16
C ALA A 49 5.27 -1.82 6.51
N ARG A 50 6.50 -2.12 6.98
CA ARG A 50 7.49 -1.10 7.34
C ARG A 50 7.96 -0.28 6.14
N LEU A 51 8.07 -0.90 4.97
CA LEU A 51 8.46 -0.22 3.73
C LEU A 51 7.31 0.64 3.20
N LEU A 52 6.08 0.13 3.28
CA LEU A 52 4.89 0.92 2.96
C LEU A 52 4.79 2.17 3.86
N GLU A 53 4.94 2.01 5.17
CA GLU A 53 4.91 3.12 6.13
C GLU A 53 6.02 4.14 5.82
N LEU A 54 7.25 3.68 5.62
CA LEU A 54 8.36 4.55 5.26
C LEU A 54 8.08 5.33 3.96
N HIS A 55 7.57 4.64 2.94
CA HIS A 55 7.22 5.26 1.67
C HIS A 55 6.12 6.32 1.83
N GLN A 56 5.07 6.03 2.60
CA GLN A 56 4.05 7.01 2.92
C GLN A 56 4.66 8.23 3.62
N THR A 57 5.53 8.03 4.62
CA THR A 57 6.15 9.15 5.36
C THR A 57 7.14 9.98 4.54
N GLU A 58 7.90 9.37 3.63
CA GLU A 58 8.96 10.07 2.90
C GLU A 58 8.46 10.61 1.54
N CYS A 59 7.48 9.96 0.92
CA CYS A 59 6.98 10.30 -0.42
C CYS A 59 5.61 11.01 -0.41
N HIS A 60 4.78 10.75 0.60
CA HIS A 60 3.40 11.28 0.65
C HIS A 60 3.12 12.17 1.87
N ASP A 61 3.98 12.17 2.88
CA ASP A 61 3.86 13.04 4.05
C ASP A 61 4.82 14.25 3.95
N PRO A 62 4.41 15.37 3.31
CA PRO A 62 5.19 16.60 3.33
C PRO A 62 5.30 17.23 4.73
N LEU A 63 4.60 16.70 5.74
CA LEU A 63 4.60 17.15 7.14
C LEU A 63 5.63 16.39 8.01
N ALA A 64 6.14 15.24 7.57
CA ALA A 64 7.25 14.52 8.21
C ALA A 64 8.55 15.34 8.14
N ALA A 65 8.74 16.08 7.04
CA ALA A 65 9.78 17.09 6.91
C ALA A 65 9.63 18.22 7.97
N VAL A 66 8.40 18.63 8.27
CA VAL A 66 8.10 19.67 9.28
C VAL A 66 8.29 19.15 10.71
N ARG A 67 8.04 17.85 10.97
CA ARG A 67 8.27 17.24 12.30
C ARG A 67 9.74 16.92 12.58
N LYS A 68 10.57 16.69 11.55
CA LYS A 68 12.03 16.59 11.73
C LYS A 68 12.72 17.95 11.86
N ASP A 69 12.14 19.02 11.31
CA ASP A 69 12.68 20.38 11.46
C ASP A 69 12.35 21.01 12.83
N ARG A 70 11.33 20.51 13.54
CA ARG A 70 10.97 21.00 14.87
C ARG A 70 11.70 20.23 15.98
N GLY A 71 13.01 20.42 16.05
CA GLY A 71 13.83 19.99 17.18
C GLY A 71 13.31 20.57 18.50
N GLU A 72 12.44 19.85 19.20
CA GLU A 72 12.08 20.17 20.58
C GLU A 72 12.56 19.03 21.48
N ARG A 73 13.72 19.25 22.10
CA ARG A 73 14.16 18.52 23.29
C ARG A 73 13.04 18.64 24.34
N ILE A 74 12.49 17.51 24.77
CA ILE A 74 11.80 17.45 26.04
C ILE A 74 12.84 16.95 27.05
N VAL A 75 13.10 17.82 28.02
CA VAL A 75 14.01 17.68 29.16
C VAL A 75 13.69 16.48 30.05
#